data_AF-A0A7L2RSI1-F1
#
_entry.id   AF-A0A7L2RSI1-F1
#
_cell.length_a   1.000
_cell.length_b   1.000
_cell.length_c   1.000
_cell.angle_alpha   90.00
_cell.angle_beta   90.00
_cell.angle_gamma   90.00
#
_symmetry.space_group_name_H-M   'P 1'
#
loop_
_entity.id
_entity.type
_entity.pdbx_description
1 polymer ?
#
loop_
_entity_poly.entity_id
_entity_poly.type
_entity_poly.pdbx_seq_one_letter_code
_entity_poly.pdbx_strand_id
1 'polypeptide(L)'
;EQRLRHLGLLHAAPPDPPFFRLSPAPGPVEDDHVPFLRRGVRVLHLIPTPFPRVWHTGGDTEDNLDPPTVQDLAKILLLFVAEFLQL
;
A
#
# COMPACT_ATOMS: atom_id res chain seq x y z
N GLU A 1 -9.01 -4.81 1.36
CA GLU A 1 -8.81 -4.70 -0.11
C GLU A 1 -9.71 -5.68 -0.87
N GLN A 2 -9.47 -6.99 -0.82
CA GLN A 2 -10.23 -7.98 -1.59
C GLN A 2 -11.76 -7.88 -1.48
N ARG A 3 -12.29 -7.57 -0.29
CA ARG A 3 -13.74 -7.33 -0.09
C ARG A 3 -14.25 -6.15 -0.94
N LEU A 4 -13.54 -5.03 -0.95
CA LEU A 4 -13.91 -3.85 -1.75
C LEU A 4 -13.79 -4.14 -3.25
N ARG A 5 -12.77 -4.90 -3.64
CA ARG A 5 -12.59 -5.36 -5.02
C ARG A 5 -13.77 -6.22 -5.49
N HIS A 6 -14.18 -7.22 -4.71
CA HIS A 6 -15.31 -8.09 -5.05
C HIS A 6 -16.64 -7.34 -5.15
N LEU A 7 -16.81 -6.28 -4.36
CA LEU A 7 -17.99 -5.41 -4.41
C LEU A 7 -17.96 -4.40 -5.56
N GLY A 8 -16.89 -4.36 -6.37
CA GLY A 8 -16.75 -3.38 -7.44
C GLY A 8 -16.57 -1.95 -6.94
N LEU A 9 -16.08 -1.76 -5.71
CA LEU A 9 -15.90 -0.44 -5.09
C LEU A 9 -14.51 0.18 -5.33
N LEU A 10 -13.62 -0.60 -5.94
CA LEU A 10 -12.27 -0.19 -6.36
C LEU A 10 -12.25 -0.04 -7.89
N HIS A 11 -11.37 0.82 -8.38
CA HIS A 11 -11.03 0.88 -9.81
C HIS A 11 -10.29 -0.38 -10.25
N ALA A 12 -9.39 -0.90 -9.41
CA ALA A 12 -8.72 -2.17 -9.65
C ALA A 12 -9.71 -3.33 -9.65
N ALA A 13 -9.74 -4.10 -10.74
CA ALA A 13 -10.68 -5.19 -10.97
C ALA A 13 -9.96 -6.39 -11.62
N PRO A 14 -10.52 -7.61 -11.57
CA PRO A 14 -9.96 -8.72 -12.36
C PRO A 14 -9.81 -8.31 -13.84
N PRO A 15 -8.65 -8.57 -14.48
CA PRO A 15 -7.58 -9.48 -14.06
C PRO A 15 -6.42 -8.85 -13.26
N ASP A 16 -6.52 -7.60 -12.80
CA ASP A 16 -5.44 -6.93 -12.07
C ASP A 16 -5.01 -7.71 -10.82
N PRO A 17 -3.72 -7.71 -10.45
CA PRO A 17 -3.28 -8.31 -9.19
C PRO A 17 -3.80 -7.54 -7.96
N PRO A 18 -3.97 -8.19 -6.80
CA PRO A 18 -4.30 -7.49 -5.56
C PRO A 18 -3.16 -6.56 -5.13
N PHE A 19 -3.49 -5.44 -4.47
CA PHE A 19 -2.50 -4.51 -3.94
C PHE A 19 -1.60 -5.15 -2.88
N PHE A 20 -2.19 -5.97 -2.00
CA PHE A 20 -1.49 -6.62 -0.90
C PHE A 20 -1.38 -8.12 -1.15
N ARG A 21 -0.15 -8.64 -1.10
CA ARG A 21 0.14 -10.07 -1.22
C ARG A 21 0.71 -10.57 0.09
N LEU A 22 0.22 -11.71 0.57
CA LEU A 22 0.75 -12.42 1.74
C LEU A 22 1.98 -13.26 1.34
N SER A 23 2.93 -12.62 0.65
CA SER A 23 4.18 -13.24 0.24
C SER A 23 5.32 -12.64 1.05
N PRO A 24 6.36 -13.41 1.39
CA PRO A 24 7.56 -12.84 2.00
C PRO A 24 8.09 -11.71 1.12
N ALA A 25 8.43 -10.58 1.74
CA ALA A 25 9.12 -9.52 1.02
C ALA A 25 10.44 -10.07 0.46
N PRO A 26 10.88 -9.63 -0.74
CA PRO A 26 12.15 -10.05 -1.32
C PRO A 26 13.38 -9.81 -0.42
N GLY A 27 13.27 -8.88 0.52
CA GLY A 27 14.24 -8.58 1.56
C GLY A 27 13.68 -7.54 2.54
N PRO A 28 14.39 -7.26 3.65
CA PRO A 28 14.03 -6.15 4.53
C PRO A 28 14.24 -4.82 3.80
N VAL A 29 13.37 -3.86 4.08
CA VAL A 29 13.54 -2.47 3.64
C VAL A 29 13.90 -1.64 4.86
N GLU A 30 15.03 -0.95 4.81
CA GLU A 30 15.38 0.03 5.85
C GLU A 30 14.64 1.34 5.59
N ASP A 31 13.89 1.80 6.57
CA ASP A 31 13.04 2.99 6.50
C ASP A 31 12.78 3.50 7.93
N ASP A 32 11.99 4.56 8.06
CA ASP A 32 11.70 5.25 9.33
C ASP A 32 11.16 4.33 10.44
N HIS A 33 10.58 3.17 10.08
CA HIS A 33 10.04 2.22 11.05
C HIS A 33 11.11 1.44 11.83
N VAL A 34 12.35 1.35 11.34
CA VAL A 34 13.41 0.49 11.90
C VAL A 34 13.67 0.78 13.40
N PRO A 35 13.80 2.04 13.85
CA PRO A 35 13.98 2.34 15.27
C PRO A 35 12.80 1.90 16.15
N PHE A 36 11.58 1.93 15.64
CA PHE A 36 10.36 1.51 16.36
C PHE A 36 10.28 -0.01 16.47
N LEU A 37 10.54 -0.70 15.35
CA LEU A 37 10.57 -2.15 15.30
C LEU A 37 11.59 -2.74 16.29
N ARG A 38 12.79 -2.14 16.36
CA ARG A 38 13.85 -2.53 17.33
C ARG A 38 13.43 -2.36 18.80
N ARG A 39 12.39 -1.58 19.08
CA ARG A 39 11.84 -1.32 20.42
C ARG A 39 10.55 -2.10 20.69
N GLY A 40 10.17 -3.04 19.82
CA GLY A 40 9.02 -3.91 20.00
C GLY A 40 7.68 -3.32 19.53
N VAL A 41 7.69 -2.19 18.82
CA VAL A 41 6.47 -1.66 18.20
C VAL A 41 6.06 -2.57 17.04
N ARG A 42 4.78 -2.97 17.00
CA ARG A 42 4.23 -3.72 15.85
C ARG A 42 4.10 -2.77 14.66
N VAL A 43 4.71 -3.14 13.54
CA VAL A 43 4.75 -2.32 12.33
C VAL A 43 4.01 -3.01 11.19
N LEU A 44 3.15 -2.26 10.51
CA LEU A 44 2.64 -2.59 9.18
C LEU A 44 3.28 -1.59 8.19
N HIS A 45 4.34 -2.03 7.50
CA HIS A 45 5.08 -1.18 6.57
C HIS A 45 4.49 -1.30 5.17
N LEU A 46 3.73 -0.29 4.74
CA LEU A 46 3.07 -0.25 3.45
C LEU A 46 4.00 0.38 2.40
N ILE A 47 4.92 -0.41 1.88
CA ILE A 47 5.90 0.00 0.87
C ILE A 47 5.87 -0.99 -0.32
N PRO A 48 5.88 -0.53 -1.58
CA PRO A 48 5.95 -1.44 -2.71
C PRO A 48 7.32 -2.13 -2.78
N THR A 49 7.35 -3.38 -3.25
CA THR A 49 8.61 -4.03 -3.66
C THR A 49 8.34 -4.82 -4.95
N PRO A 50 9.01 -4.51 -6.07
CA PRO A 50 10.06 -3.49 -6.23
C PRO A 50 9.56 -2.04 -6.03
N PHE A 51 10.48 -1.10 -5.76
CA PHE A 51 10.15 0.33 -5.73
C PHE A 51 9.68 0.81 -7.12
N PRO A 52 8.90 1.92 -7.18
CA PRO A 52 8.52 2.53 -8.45
C PRO A 52 9.75 2.85 -9.30
N ARG A 53 9.65 2.70 -10.62
CA ARG A 53 10.77 2.96 -11.55
C ARG A 53 11.28 4.40 -11.48
N VAL A 54 10.44 5.32 -11.02
CA VAL A 54 10.75 6.75 -10.88
C VAL A 54 11.41 7.09 -9.54
N TRP A 55 11.51 6.16 -8.59
CA TRP A 55 12.11 6.38 -7.27
C TRP A 55 13.53 6.97 -7.39
N HIS A 56 13.77 8.08 -6.69
CA HIS A 56 15.03 8.84 -6.72
C HIS A 56 15.44 9.35 -8.11
N THR A 57 14.46 9.65 -8.97
CA THR A 57 14.70 10.32 -10.26
C THR A 57 13.91 11.63 -10.32
N GLY A 58 14.28 12.52 -11.26
CA GLY A 58 13.49 13.71 -11.54
C GLY A 58 12.10 13.42 -12.14
N GLY A 59 11.78 12.16 -12.43
CA GLY A 59 10.45 11.72 -12.86
C GLY A 59 9.52 11.36 -11.71
N ASP A 60 9.96 11.45 -10.45
CA ASP A 60 9.05 11.30 -9.30
C ASP A 60 8.23 12.59 -9.12
N THR A 61 7.20 12.73 -9.96
CA THR A 61 6.39 13.94 -10.12
C THR A 61 4.90 13.60 -10.11
N GLU A 62 4.04 14.61 -9.93
CA GLU A 62 2.59 14.46 -9.97
C GLU A 62 2.10 13.78 -11.27
N ASP A 63 2.68 14.15 -12.40
CA ASP A 63 2.37 13.57 -13.72
C ASP A 63 2.57 12.05 -13.81
N ASN A 64 3.40 11.46 -12.93
CA ASN A 64 3.69 10.03 -12.90
C ASN A 64 2.93 9.28 -11.80
N LEU A 65 2.00 9.95 -11.11
CA LEU A 65 1.04 9.28 -10.22
C LEU A 65 -0.02 8.56 -11.04
N ASP A 66 -0.59 7.49 -10.47
CA ASP A 66 -1.79 6.82 -11.00
C ASP A 66 -3.01 7.19 -10.12
N PRO A 67 -3.86 8.15 -10.54
CA PRO A 67 -4.98 8.61 -9.73
C PRO A 67 -5.96 7.50 -9.31
N PRO A 68 -6.31 6.51 -10.17
CA PRO A 68 -7.14 5.38 -9.76
C PRO A 68 -6.55 4.58 -8.59
N THR A 69 -5.25 4.25 -8.64
CA THR A 69 -4.54 3.54 -7.56
C THR A 69 -4.53 4.36 -6.28
N VAL A 70 -4.26 5.67 -6.35
CA VAL A 70 -4.27 6.54 -5.18
C VAL A 70 -5.65 6.56 -4.52
N GLN A 71 -6.73 6.68 -5.31
CA GLN A 71 -8.10 6.65 -4.81
C GLN A 71 -8.46 5.32 -4.15
N ASP A 72 -8.07 4.20 -4.76
CA ASP A 72 -8.33 2.87 -4.22
C ASP A 72 -7.60 2.63 -2.90
N LEU A 73 -6.31 2.97 -2.84
CA LEU A 73 -5.52 2.87 -1.60
C LEU A 73 -6.10 3.77 -0.51
N ALA A 74 -6.55 5.00 -0.84
CA ALA A 74 -7.20 5.88 0.12
C ALA A 74 -8.49 5.27 0.70
N LYS A 75 -9.36 4.69 -0.14
CA LYS A 75 -10.58 3.98 0.31
C LYS A 75 -10.24 2.80 1.21
N ILE A 76 -9.23 2.00 0.83
CA ILE A 76 -8.82 0.83 1.60
C ILE A 76 -8.29 1.25 2.98
N LEU A 77 -7.42 2.26 3.04
CA LEU A 77 -6.86 2.75 4.30
C LEU A 77 -7.92 3.38 5.20
N LEU A 78 -8.85 4.16 4.63
CA LEU A 78 -9.96 4.74 5.37
C LEU A 78 -10.78 3.66 6.09
N LEU A 79 -11.18 2.62 5.35
CA LEU A 79 -11.95 1.52 5.94
C LEU A 79 -11.11 0.68 6.90
N PHE A 80 -9.83 0.44 6.60
CA PHE A 80 -8.94 -0.25 7.53
C PHE A 80 -8.87 0.47 8.88
N VAL A 81 -8.70 1.79 8.88
CA VAL A 81 -8.67 2.60 10.11
C VAL A 81 -10.03 2.58 10.80
N ALA A 82 -11.14 2.75 10.07
CA ALA A 82 -12.48 2.69 10.65
C ALA A 82 -12.76 1.34 11.32
N GLU A 83 -12.47 0.23 10.65
CA GLU A 83 -12.64 -1.12 11.21
C GLU A 83 -11.71 -1.38 12.39
N PHE A 84 -10.46 -0.93 12.31
CA PHE A 84 -9.48 -1.07 13.39
C PHE A 84 -9.93 -0.32 14.66
N LEU A 85 -10.57 0.84 14.48
CA LEU A 85 -11.12 1.66 15.56
C LEU A 85 -12.56 1.31 15.95
N GLN A 86 -13.18 0.31 15.30
CA GLN A 86 -14.56 -0.11 15.53
C GLN A 86 -15.61 1.01 15.31
N LEU A 87 -15.41 1.80 14.26
CA LEU A 87 -16.34 2.86 13.81
C LEU A 87 -17.40 2.34 12.84
#